data_AF-A0A6C0K401-F1
#
_entry.id   AF-A0A6C0K401-F1
#
_cell.length_a   1.000
_cell.length_b   1.000
_cell.length_c   1.000
_cell.angle_alpha   90.00
_cell.angle_beta   90.00
_cell.angle_gamma   90.00
#
_symmetry.space_group_name_H-M   'P 1'
#
loop_
_entity.id
_entity.type
_entity.pdbx_description
1 polymer ?
#
loop_
_entity_poly.entity_id
_entity_poly.type
_entity_poly.pdbx_seq_one_letter_code
_entity_poly.pdbx_strand_id
1 'polypeptide(L)'
;MSSIYSYTYSSEGQGPWWGIRCPSDMYRSVVNRVQETDRYFVYLTSVRGDTLAVAIEGPHSDEQCNTIFAPEWVLSRLGIEEGDSVMMDPILEAPPNAEIVRIQPITVASVENPIFVEGLTQALNQLGILQEGILSAIVDPSMPELHEFLVENLNPAKVCLANGDLNVDLVSAVDYEEAETFKYNVSPMEEEFIRGNGRPNTPLPPETSSMPLVPVSNALPTMFVPFSGRGYRMSDYRKN
;
A
#
# COMPACT_ATOMS: atom_id res chain seq x y z
N MET A 1 26.20 10.98 -18.10
CA MET A 1 25.60 10.25 -16.95
C MET A 1 25.28 11.27 -15.90
N SER A 2 24.11 11.14 -15.28
CA SER A 2 23.60 12.10 -14.31
C SER A 2 23.66 11.46 -12.93
N SER A 3 23.98 12.24 -11.90
CA SER A 3 23.93 11.75 -10.53
C SER A 3 22.50 11.87 -10.01
N ILE A 4 22.04 10.90 -9.22
CA ILE A 4 20.71 10.93 -8.62
C ILE A 4 20.79 11.16 -7.12
N TYR A 5 19.91 12.00 -6.59
CA TYR A 5 19.80 12.29 -5.16
C TYR A 5 18.34 12.27 -4.74
N SER A 6 18.11 12.03 -3.45
CA SER A 6 16.77 12.19 -2.88
C SER A 6 16.33 13.66 -2.93
N TYR A 7 15.03 13.90 -3.00
CA TYR A 7 14.44 15.24 -2.91
C TYR A 7 14.83 16.00 -1.63
N THR A 8 15.26 15.30 -0.57
CA THR A 8 15.79 15.94 0.65
C THR A 8 16.98 16.88 0.39
N TYR A 9 17.71 16.66 -0.71
CA TYR A 9 18.85 17.48 -1.13
C TYR A 9 18.44 18.62 -2.07
N SER A 10 17.17 18.68 -2.49
CA SER A 10 16.70 19.74 -3.38
C SER A 10 16.50 21.05 -2.62
N SER A 11 16.99 22.14 -3.20
CA SER A 11 16.75 23.50 -2.70
C SER A 11 15.28 23.92 -2.78
N GLU A 12 14.47 23.24 -3.59
CA GLU A 12 13.03 23.46 -3.75
C GLU A 12 12.20 22.75 -2.67
N GLY A 13 12.82 21.96 -1.79
CA GLY A 13 12.17 21.20 -0.73
C GLY A 13 11.75 19.79 -1.15
N GLN A 14 10.70 19.24 -0.51
CA GLN A 14 10.16 17.94 -0.88
C GLN A 14 9.50 18.01 -2.26
N GLY A 15 10.03 17.24 -3.21
CA GLY A 15 9.43 17.07 -4.53
C GLY A 15 8.22 16.13 -4.50
N PRO A 16 7.54 15.94 -5.65
CA PRO A 16 6.41 15.04 -5.77
C PRO A 16 6.83 13.61 -5.39
N TRP A 17 5.99 12.90 -4.64
CA TRP A 17 6.31 11.53 -4.24
C TRP A 17 6.29 10.56 -5.43
N TRP A 18 5.59 10.89 -6.53
CA TRP A 18 5.31 9.97 -7.64
C TRP A 18 6.26 10.09 -8.85
N GLY A 19 7.16 11.06 -8.88
CA GLY A 19 7.97 11.33 -10.08
C GLY A 19 9.27 12.03 -9.79
N ILE A 20 10.11 12.20 -10.82
CA ILE A 20 11.43 12.81 -10.72
C ILE A 20 11.45 14.25 -11.25
N ARG A 21 12.46 15.03 -10.82
CA ARG A 21 12.85 16.30 -11.45
C ARG A 21 14.26 16.18 -12.00
N CYS A 22 14.50 16.82 -13.14
CA CYS A 22 15.81 16.81 -13.81
C CYS A 22 16.22 18.22 -14.23
N PRO A 23 17.44 18.44 -14.75
CA PRO A 23 17.87 19.76 -15.20
C PRO A 23 17.07 20.23 -16.43
N SER A 24 16.92 21.54 -16.59
CA SER A 24 16.19 22.19 -17.70
C SER A 24 16.55 21.64 -19.09
N ASP A 25 17.84 21.42 -19.35
CA ASP A 25 18.30 20.94 -20.65
C ASP A 25 17.92 19.48 -20.92
N MET A 26 17.97 18.63 -19.89
CA MET A 26 17.51 17.25 -19.97
C MET A 26 16.01 17.19 -20.20
N TYR A 27 15.24 17.96 -19.42
CA TYR A 27 13.78 18.06 -19.58
C TYR A 27 13.41 18.49 -21.00
N ARG A 28 13.99 19.58 -21.51
CA ARG A 28 13.76 20.04 -22.89
C ARG A 28 14.14 18.99 -23.93
N SER A 29 15.22 18.24 -23.71
CA SER A 29 15.62 17.15 -24.61
C SER A 29 14.55 16.06 -24.71
N VAL A 30 13.94 15.70 -23.57
CA VAL A 30 12.83 14.72 -23.53
C VAL A 30 11.59 15.31 -24.23
N VAL A 31 11.17 16.51 -23.85
CA VAL A 31 9.98 17.19 -24.41
C VAL A 31 10.07 17.33 -25.93
N ASN A 32 11.25 17.66 -26.46
CA ASN A 32 11.43 17.82 -27.91
C ASN A 32 11.41 16.49 -28.68
N ARG A 33 11.64 15.36 -27.99
CA ARG A 33 11.68 14.02 -28.58
C ARG A 33 10.34 13.29 -28.49
N VAL A 34 9.55 13.58 -27.45
CA VAL A 34 8.24 12.98 -27.23
C VAL A 34 7.17 13.92 -27.77
N GLN A 35 6.43 13.49 -28.79
CA GLN A 35 5.32 14.25 -29.36
C GLN A 35 3.99 13.79 -28.74
N GLU A 36 3.10 14.74 -28.44
CA GLU A 36 1.68 14.49 -28.12
C GLU A 36 1.39 13.72 -26.81
N THR A 37 2.04 14.08 -25.70
CA THR A 37 1.69 13.55 -24.37
C THR A 37 1.57 14.64 -23.32
N ASP A 38 0.57 14.54 -22.45
CA ASP A 38 0.37 15.45 -21.32
C ASP A 38 1.43 15.27 -20.22
N ARG A 39 2.06 14.09 -20.16
CA ARG A 39 3.09 13.73 -19.19
C ARG A 39 4.27 13.07 -19.91
N TYR A 40 5.47 13.29 -19.39
CA TYR A 40 6.70 12.76 -19.98
C TYR A 40 7.25 11.64 -19.11
N PHE A 41 7.65 10.53 -19.73
CA PHE A 41 8.17 9.35 -19.04
C PHE A 41 9.57 9.01 -19.53
N VAL A 42 10.40 8.49 -18.63
CA VAL A 42 11.76 8.03 -18.92
C VAL A 42 12.02 6.67 -18.31
N TYR A 43 12.95 5.93 -18.92
CA TYR A 43 13.65 4.85 -18.25
C TYR A 43 14.86 5.40 -17.51
N LEU A 44 14.90 5.18 -16.21
CA LEU A 44 16.12 5.30 -15.41
C LEU A 44 16.81 3.94 -15.39
N THR A 45 18.09 3.93 -15.76
CA THR A 45 18.92 2.72 -15.74
C THR A 45 20.08 2.90 -14.78
N SER A 46 20.19 2.02 -13.80
CA SER A 46 21.32 2.00 -12.85
C SER A 46 22.60 1.49 -13.53
N VAL A 47 23.76 1.73 -12.91
CA VAL A 47 25.04 1.14 -13.34
C VAL A 47 25.03 -0.40 -13.29
N ARG A 48 24.10 -1.00 -12.54
CA ARG A 48 23.91 -2.44 -12.40
C ARG A 48 23.06 -3.03 -13.53
N GLY A 49 22.43 -2.18 -14.35
CA GLY A 49 21.54 -2.57 -15.43
C GLY A 49 20.06 -2.69 -15.03
N ASP A 50 19.71 -2.35 -13.79
CA ASP A 50 18.32 -2.32 -13.34
C ASP A 50 17.61 -1.12 -13.97
N THR A 51 16.41 -1.34 -14.49
CA THR A 51 15.63 -0.33 -15.21
C THR A 51 14.27 -0.06 -14.55
N LEU A 52 13.91 1.22 -14.49
CA LEU A 52 12.64 1.69 -13.94
C LEU A 52 12.04 2.77 -14.83
N ALA A 53 10.79 2.58 -15.24
CA ALA A 53 9.99 3.60 -15.89
C ALA A 53 9.43 4.58 -14.84
N VAL A 54 9.62 5.88 -15.03
CA VAL A 54 9.16 6.92 -14.10
C VAL A 54 8.73 8.19 -14.83
N ALA A 55 7.78 8.91 -14.24
CA ALA A 55 7.33 10.21 -14.73
C ALA A 55 8.35 11.32 -14.43
N ILE A 56 8.54 12.24 -15.37
CA ILE A 56 9.23 13.51 -15.14
C ILE A 56 8.18 14.59 -14.90
N GLU A 57 8.23 15.16 -13.70
CA GLU A 57 7.25 16.17 -13.27
C GLU A 57 7.66 17.60 -13.69
N GLY A 58 8.94 17.79 -14.01
CA GLY A 58 9.43 19.06 -14.53
C GLY A 58 10.92 19.26 -14.32
N PRO A 59 11.44 20.41 -14.80
CA PRO A 59 12.80 20.81 -14.52
C PRO A 59 12.94 21.32 -13.07
N HIS A 60 14.12 21.19 -12.48
CA HIS A 60 14.49 21.93 -11.27
C HIS A 60 15.41 23.11 -11.60
N SER A 61 15.48 24.06 -10.66
CA SER A 61 16.23 25.32 -10.81
C SER A 61 17.75 25.18 -10.71
N ASP A 62 18.24 24.04 -10.22
CA ASP A 62 19.67 23.80 -10.00
C ASP A 62 20.43 23.48 -11.30
N GLU A 63 20.58 24.48 -12.17
CA GLU A 63 21.13 24.32 -13.53
C GLU A 63 22.63 23.98 -13.57
N GLN A 64 23.35 24.17 -12.45
CA GLN A 64 24.80 23.98 -12.40
C GLN A 64 25.20 22.50 -12.19
N CYS A 65 24.25 21.64 -11.89
CA CYS A 65 24.49 20.23 -11.57
C CYS A 65 23.70 19.34 -12.52
N ASN A 66 24.37 18.39 -13.19
CA ASN A 66 23.73 17.33 -13.96
C ASN A 66 23.12 16.27 -13.01
N THR A 67 22.19 16.73 -12.17
CA THR A 67 21.61 16.01 -11.06
C THR A 67 20.15 15.70 -11.33
N ILE A 68 19.68 14.53 -10.93
CA ILE A 68 18.28 14.15 -10.94
C ILE A 68 17.84 14.06 -9.48
N PHE A 69 16.71 14.69 -9.15
CA PHE A 69 16.09 14.53 -7.85
C PHE A 69 14.92 13.55 -7.96
N ALA A 70 14.91 12.56 -7.08
CA ALA A 70 13.94 11.49 -7.09
C ALA A 70 13.44 11.19 -5.67
N PRO A 71 12.24 10.59 -5.54
CA PRO A 71 11.76 10.11 -4.26
C PRO A 71 12.55 8.86 -3.84
N GLU A 72 12.65 8.61 -2.53
CA GLU A 72 13.49 7.54 -1.96
C GLU A 72 13.15 6.15 -2.52
N TRP A 73 11.87 5.88 -2.79
CA TRP A 73 11.45 4.61 -3.38
C TRP A 73 12.06 4.33 -4.76
N VAL A 74 12.36 5.37 -5.56
CA VAL A 74 13.02 5.20 -6.86
C VAL A 74 14.44 4.69 -6.67
N LEU A 75 15.16 5.22 -5.68
CA LEU A 75 16.52 4.78 -5.34
C LEU A 75 16.50 3.34 -4.83
N SER A 76 15.59 3.03 -3.89
CA SER A 76 15.39 1.68 -3.35
C SER A 76 15.06 0.67 -4.46
N ARG A 77 14.19 1.04 -5.41
CA ARG A 77 13.77 0.17 -6.51
C ARG A 77 14.87 -0.11 -7.53
N LEU A 78 15.75 0.86 -7.76
CA LEU A 78 16.93 0.71 -8.62
C LEU A 78 18.14 0.12 -7.89
N GLY A 79 18.07 -0.04 -6.56
CA GLY A 79 19.14 -0.58 -5.73
C GLY A 79 20.42 0.27 -5.78
N ILE A 80 20.25 1.59 -5.75
CA ILE A 80 21.31 2.61 -5.85
C ILE A 80 21.30 3.54 -4.64
N GLU A 81 22.45 4.16 -4.38
CA GLU A 81 22.65 5.13 -3.30
C GLU A 81 22.63 6.57 -3.82
N GLU A 82 22.48 7.53 -2.92
CA GLU A 82 22.56 8.95 -3.27
C GLU A 82 23.94 9.31 -3.82
N GLY A 83 23.96 10.01 -4.95
CA GLY A 83 25.18 10.35 -5.68
C GLY A 83 25.55 9.35 -6.79
N ASP A 84 24.91 8.18 -6.83
CA ASP A 84 25.13 7.20 -7.89
C ASP A 84 24.76 7.75 -9.26
N SER A 85 25.45 7.24 -10.27
CA SER A 85 25.20 7.60 -11.65
C SER A 85 24.07 6.77 -12.24
N VAL A 86 23.15 7.44 -12.93
CA VAL A 86 22.07 6.82 -13.70
C VAL A 86 22.11 7.29 -15.15
N MET A 87 21.62 6.43 -16.04
CA MET A 87 21.28 6.81 -17.40
C MET A 87 19.78 7.09 -17.47
N MET A 88 19.40 8.11 -18.24
CA MET A 88 18.02 8.52 -18.42
C MET A 88 17.71 8.53 -19.91
N ASP A 89 16.77 7.69 -20.32
CA ASP A 89 16.37 7.53 -21.71
C ASP A 89 14.88 7.84 -21.87
N PRO A 90 14.48 8.72 -22.83
CA PRO A 90 13.08 9.04 -23.06
C PRO A 90 12.30 7.83 -23.58
N ILE A 91 11.09 7.65 -23.05
CA ILE A 91 10.12 6.71 -23.60
C ILE A 91 9.50 7.37 -24.84
N LEU A 92 9.98 6.98 -26.02
CA LEU A 92 9.59 7.61 -27.29
C LEU A 92 8.22 7.13 -27.80
N GLU A 93 7.90 5.86 -27.55
CA GLU A 93 6.62 5.27 -27.92
C GLU A 93 5.75 5.18 -26.67
N ALA A 94 4.56 5.78 -26.72
CA ALA A 94 3.63 5.76 -25.60
C ALA A 94 3.30 4.29 -25.22
N PRO A 95 3.51 3.89 -23.95
CA PRO A 95 3.11 2.57 -23.48
C PRO A 95 1.59 2.38 -23.64
N PRO A 96 1.11 1.14 -23.82
CA PRO A 96 -0.32 0.89 -23.85
C PRO A 96 -0.96 1.25 -22.50
N ASN A 97 -2.23 1.68 -22.52
CA ASN A 97 -2.99 1.88 -21.29
C ASN A 97 -3.18 0.55 -20.56
N ALA A 98 -3.03 0.56 -19.24
CA ALA A 98 -3.28 -0.61 -18.42
C ALA A 98 -4.78 -0.91 -18.36
N GLU A 99 -5.17 -2.13 -18.68
CA GLU A 99 -6.57 -2.58 -18.59
C GLU A 99 -6.86 -3.25 -17.25
N ILE A 100 -5.91 -4.07 -16.80
CA ILE A 100 -5.98 -4.84 -15.56
C ILE A 100 -4.62 -4.74 -14.88
N VAL A 101 -4.65 -4.38 -13.59
CA VAL A 101 -3.46 -4.33 -12.75
C VAL A 101 -3.70 -5.21 -11.54
N ARG A 102 -2.91 -6.26 -11.40
CA ARG A 102 -2.97 -7.14 -10.23
C ARG A 102 -1.91 -6.71 -9.22
N ILE A 103 -2.37 -6.26 -8.06
CA ILE A 103 -1.52 -5.68 -7.03
C ILE A 103 -1.63 -6.50 -5.76
N GLN A 104 -0.48 -6.83 -5.19
CA GLN A 104 -0.36 -7.51 -3.91
C GLN A 104 0.31 -6.58 -2.90
N PRO A 105 -0.40 -6.11 -1.86
CA PRO A 105 0.19 -5.33 -0.78
C PRO A 105 1.25 -6.14 -0.03
N ILE A 106 2.33 -5.51 0.40
CA ILE A 106 3.34 -6.21 1.21
C ILE A 106 2.81 -6.39 2.64
N THR A 107 2.32 -5.30 3.24
CA THR A 107 1.84 -5.27 4.63
C THR A 107 0.32 -5.30 4.73
N VAL A 108 -0.22 -6.11 5.66
CA VAL A 108 -1.68 -6.27 5.89
C VAL A 108 -2.34 -4.96 6.32
N ALA A 109 -1.65 -4.13 7.11
CA ALA A 109 -2.15 -2.83 7.59
C ALA A 109 -2.58 -1.89 6.46
N SER A 110 -2.05 -2.10 5.25
CA SER A 110 -2.41 -1.31 4.09
C SER A 110 -3.84 -1.61 3.59
N VAL A 111 -4.42 -2.78 3.84
CA VAL A 111 -5.59 -3.27 3.07
C VAL A 111 -6.94 -3.15 3.78
N GLU A 112 -6.96 -2.81 5.07
CA GLU A 112 -8.16 -2.98 5.91
C GLU A 112 -9.26 -1.90 5.72
N ASN A 113 -9.00 -0.84 4.94
CA ASN A 113 -9.90 0.31 4.83
C ASN A 113 -10.52 0.43 3.42
N PRO A 114 -11.85 0.50 3.24
CA PRO A 114 -12.46 0.69 1.91
C PRO A 114 -12.04 1.99 1.20
N ILE A 115 -11.61 3.02 1.94
CA ILE A 115 -11.02 4.26 1.36
C ILE A 115 -9.71 3.95 0.61
N PHE A 116 -9.03 2.87 1.00
CA PHE A 116 -7.74 2.49 0.44
C PHE A 116 -7.82 2.16 -1.05
N VAL A 117 -8.85 1.45 -1.49
CA VAL A 117 -8.96 1.05 -2.91
C VAL A 117 -9.18 2.26 -3.81
N GLU A 118 -10.03 3.20 -3.39
CA GLU A 118 -10.25 4.45 -4.12
C GLU A 118 -8.99 5.32 -4.15
N GLY A 119 -8.33 5.46 -2.99
CA GLY A 119 -7.04 6.15 -2.89
C GLY A 119 -5.95 5.50 -3.75
N LEU A 120 -5.95 4.17 -3.85
CA LEU A 120 -4.93 3.43 -4.60
C LEU A 120 -5.07 3.72 -6.09
N THR A 121 -6.29 3.64 -6.64
CA THR A 121 -6.52 4.00 -8.04
C THR A 121 -6.12 5.45 -8.34
N GLN A 122 -6.38 6.38 -7.41
CA GLN A 122 -5.92 7.77 -7.54
C GLN A 122 -4.39 7.87 -7.51
N ALA A 123 -3.73 7.16 -6.60
CA ALA A 123 -2.27 7.14 -6.47
C ALA A 123 -1.58 6.53 -7.70
N LEU A 124 -2.14 5.45 -8.27
CA LEU A 124 -1.66 4.85 -9.52
C LEU A 124 -1.81 5.82 -10.70
N ASN A 125 -2.93 6.51 -10.80
CA ASN A 125 -3.13 7.55 -11.81
C ASN A 125 -2.14 8.72 -11.63
N GLN A 126 -1.77 9.08 -10.39
CA GLN A 126 -0.72 10.07 -10.13
C GLN A 126 0.66 9.59 -10.56
N LEU A 127 1.00 8.31 -10.41
CA LEU A 127 2.23 7.75 -10.98
C LEU A 127 2.24 7.86 -12.52
N GLY A 128 1.09 7.63 -13.15
CA GLY A 128 0.87 7.76 -14.60
C GLY A 128 1.52 6.66 -15.44
N ILE A 129 2.54 5.99 -14.92
CA ILE A 129 3.18 4.82 -15.53
C ILE A 129 3.35 3.73 -14.46
N LEU A 130 3.06 2.49 -14.85
CA LEU A 130 3.19 1.30 -14.02
C LEU A 130 4.14 0.32 -14.68
N GLN A 131 4.92 -0.38 -13.86
CA GLN A 131 5.84 -1.43 -14.28
C GLN A 131 5.70 -2.61 -13.33
N GLU A 132 5.81 -3.83 -13.85
CA GLU A 132 5.82 -5.05 -13.03
C GLU A 132 6.94 -5.02 -11.97
N GLY A 133 6.65 -5.57 -10.80
CA GLY A 133 7.55 -5.62 -9.65
C GLY A 133 7.14 -4.69 -8.51
N ILE A 134 8.09 -4.30 -7.67
CA ILE A 134 7.81 -3.50 -6.48
C ILE A 134 7.44 -2.07 -6.89
N LEU A 135 6.34 -1.59 -6.33
CA LEU A 135 5.77 -0.26 -6.46
C LEU A 135 5.59 0.34 -5.07
N SER A 136 5.82 1.64 -4.96
CA SER A 136 5.58 2.39 -3.74
C SER A 136 4.64 3.55 -4.02
N ALA A 137 3.59 3.70 -3.22
CA ALA A 137 2.61 4.76 -3.41
C ALA A 137 2.00 5.28 -2.11
N ILE A 138 1.73 6.58 -2.08
CA ILE A 138 0.93 7.20 -1.02
C ILE A 138 -0.54 7.06 -1.42
N VAL A 139 -1.29 6.30 -0.63
CA VAL A 139 -2.69 5.96 -0.94
C VAL A 139 -3.68 6.91 -0.27
N ASP A 140 -3.36 7.44 0.91
CA ASP A 140 -4.17 8.44 1.61
C ASP A 140 -3.42 9.78 1.69
N PRO A 141 -3.90 10.85 1.04
CA PRO A 141 -3.30 12.18 1.16
C PRO A 141 -3.34 12.74 2.60
N SER A 142 -4.27 12.26 3.43
CA SER A 142 -4.45 12.70 4.83
C SER A 142 -3.42 12.06 5.76
N MET A 143 -2.92 10.88 5.39
CA MET A 143 -1.87 10.14 6.09
C MET A 143 -0.80 9.81 5.05
N PRO A 144 0.19 10.71 4.82
CA PRO A 144 1.19 10.56 3.75
C PRO A 144 2.24 9.49 4.09
N GLU A 145 1.77 8.28 4.38
CA GLU A 145 2.55 7.08 4.54
C GLU A 145 2.67 6.39 3.18
N LEU A 146 3.87 5.91 2.91
CA LEU A 146 4.22 5.31 1.64
C LEU A 146 4.06 3.80 1.78
N HIS A 147 3.06 3.27 1.09
CA HIS A 147 2.73 1.85 1.10
C HIS A 147 3.46 1.14 -0.02
N GLU A 148 3.98 -0.05 0.27
CA GLU A 148 4.65 -0.89 -0.72
C GLU A 148 3.74 -2.00 -1.23
N PHE A 149 3.84 -2.22 -2.54
CA PHE A 149 3.03 -3.15 -3.29
C PHE A 149 3.89 -3.91 -4.27
N LEU A 150 3.53 -5.17 -4.53
CA LEU A 150 4.04 -5.95 -5.62
C LEU A 150 3.01 -5.94 -6.76
N VAL A 151 3.38 -5.37 -7.90
CA VAL A 151 2.62 -5.47 -9.16
C VAL A 151 2.96 -6.82 -9.78
N GLU A 152 2.09 -7.81 -9.58
CA GLU A 152 2.31 -9.18 -10.06
C GLU A 152 2.07 -9.33 -11.56
N ASN A 153 1.07 -8.63 -12.08
CA ASN A 153 0.64 -8.76 -13.47
C ASN A 153 0.14 -7.42 -13.99
N LEU A 154 0.64 -7.05 -15.18
CA LEU A 154 0.22 -5.87 -15.91
C LEU A 154 -0.16 -6.27 -17.34
N ASN A 155 -1.39 -5.94 -17.75
CA ASN A 155 -1.93 -6.27 -19.07
C ASN A 155 -2.22 -4.96 -19.84
N PRO A 156 -1.74 -4.78 -21.09
CA PRO A 156 -1.15 -5.77 -22.01
C PRO A 156 0.37 -5.87 -22.09
N ALA A 157 1.09 -5.07 -21.30
CA ALA A 157 2.54 -5.07 -21.32
C ALA A 157 3.12 -4.98 -19.92
N LYS A 158 4.42 -5.26 -19.78
CA LYS A 158 5.14 -5.13 -18.51
C LYS A 158 5.31 -3.70 -18.03
N VAL A 159 5.08 -2.73 -18.93
CA VAL A 159 5.06 -1.29 -18.67
C VAL A 159 3.82 -0.73 -19.34
N CYS A 160 2.95 -0.08 -18.58
CA CYS A 160 1.68 0.47 -19.06
C CYS A 160 1.42 1.85 -18.49
N LEU A 161 0.60 2.64 -19.18
CA LEU A 161 0.09 3.91 -18.66
C LEU A 161 -1.05 3.67 -17.67
N ALA A 162 -1.00 4.36 -16.54
CA ALA A 162 -2.09 4.43 -15.58
C ALA A 162 -2.93 5.68 -15.86
N ASN A 163 -3.86 5.56 -16.79
CA ASN A 163 -4.76 6.64 -17.19
C ASN A 163 -6.23 6.23 -16.97
N GLY A 164 -6.86 6.81 -15.94
CA GLY A 164 -8.31 6.75 -15.76
C GLY A 164 -8.83 5.49 -15.07
N ASP A 165 -9.81 4.83 -15.69
CA ASP A 165 -10.57 3.68 -15.15
C ASP A 165 -9.71 2.39 -15.15
N LEU A 166 -8.73 2.33 -14.25
CA LEU A 166 -7.94 1.13 -13.98
C LEU A 166 -8.77 0.09 -13.24
N ASN A 167 -8.83 -1.13 -13.78
CA ASN A 167 -9.34 -2.27 -13.02
C ASN A 167 -8.22 -2.82 -12.14
N VAL A 168 -8.24 -2.42 -10.87
CA VAL A 168 -7.30 -2.90 -9.86
C VAL A 168 -7.83 -4.19 -9.23
N ASP A 169 -7.13 -5.30 -9.46
CA ASP A 169 -7.38 -6.58 -8.80
C ASP A 169 -6.44 -6.69 -7.58
N LEU A 170 -6.99 -6.47 -6.39
CA LEU A 170 -6.24 -6.47 -5.14
C LEU A 170 -6.21 -7.88 -4.54
N VAL A 171 -5.01 -8.43 -4.42
CA VAL A 171 -4.75 -9.75 -3.85
C VAL A 171 -4.45 -9.63 -2.34
N SER A 172 -4.63 -10.71 -1.60
CA SER A 172 -4.20 -10.81 -0.20
C SER A 172 -2.71 -10.49 -0.02
N ALA A 173 -2.39 -9.76 1.04
CA ALA A 173 -1.03 -9.31 1.30
C ALA A 173 -0.03 -10.47 1.48
N VAL A 174 1.25 -10.20 1.18
CA VAL A 174 2.34 -11.19 1.26
C VAL A 174 2.56 -11.70 2.69
N ASP A 175 2.36 -10.84 3.70
CA ASP A 175 2.47 -11.19 5.13
C ASP A 175 1.32 -12.09 5.66
N TYR A 176 0.79 -12.99 4.84
CA TYR A 176 -0.05 -14.09 5.28
C TYR A 176 0.78 -15.37 5.43
N GLU A 177 1.75 -15.37 6.36
CA GLU A 177 2.19 -16.64 6.94
C GLU A 177 1.09 -17.14 7.89
N GLU A 178 0.35 -18.14 7.43
CA GLU A 178 -0.21 -19.25 8.22
C GLU A 178 -0.60 -18.96 9.68
N ALA A 179 -1.58 -18.09 9.91
CA ALA A 179 -2.21 -17.96 11.23
C ALA A 179 -3.61 -18.57 11.30
N GLU A 180 -4.09 -19.34 10.32
CA GLU A 180 -5.33 -20.11 10.46
C GLU A 180 -5.28 -21.50 9.79
N THR A 181 -4.23 -22.27 10.03
CA THR A 181 -4.54 -23.60 10.59
C THR A 181 -4.57 -23.42 12.09
N PHE A 182 -5.75 -23.05 12.61
CA PHE A 182 -6.14 -23.49 13.95
C PHE A 182 -6.16 -25.03 13.93
N LYS A 183 -4.97 -25.65 13.96
CA LYS A 183 -4.78 -26.80 14.83
C LYS A 183 -5.32 -26.30 16.15
N TYR A 184 -6.45 -26.85 16.57
CA TYR A 184 -6.85 -26.83 17.96
C TYR A 184 -5.64 -27.33 18.75
N ASN A 185 -4.79 -26.41 19.19
CA ASN A 185 -3.92 -26.61 20.32
C ASN A 185 -4.89 -26.69 21.48
N VAL A 186 -5.37 -27.91 21.68
CA VAL A 186 -5.98 -28.36 22.91
C VAL A 186 -5.10 -27.79 24.01
N SER A 187 -5.68 -26.92 24.82
CA SER A 187 -4.97 -26.36 25.98
C SER A 187 -4.42 -27.53 26.79
N PRO A 188 -3.19 -27.46 27.35
CA PRO A 188 -2.65 -28.54 28.20
C PRO A 188 -3.49 -28.84 29.44
N MET A 189 -4.60 -28.13 29.66
CA MET A 189 -5.58 -28.37 30.71
C MET A 189 -6.69 -29.39 30.36
N GLU A 190 -6.78 -29.91 29.14
CA GLU A 190 -7.76 -30.95 28.79
C GLU A 190 -7.16 -32.36 28.62
N GLU A 191 -5.84 -32.49 28.53
CA GLU A 191 -5.19 -33.81 28.39
C GLU A 191 -5.14 -34.62 29.71
N GLU A 192 -5.35 -33.97 30.86
CA GLU A 192 -5.46 -34.66 32.17
C GLU A 192 -6.86 -35.22 32.47
N PHE A 193 -7.90 -34.83 31.73
CA PHE A 193 -9.25 -35.36 31.98
C PHE A 193 -9.53 -36.72 31.31
N ILE A 194 -8.68 -37.15 30.37
CA ILE A 194 -8.89 -38.40 29.61
C ILE A 194 -7.96 -39.54 30.07
N ARG A 195 -6.91 -39.26 30.87
CA ARG A 195 -5.98 -40.29 31.37
C ARG A 195 -5.86 -40.31 32.88
N GLY A 196 -6.88 -40.89 33.52
CA GLY A 196 -6.71 -41.68 34.74
C GLY A 196 -6.59 -40.91 36.06
N ASN A 197 -7.71 -40.74 36.77
CA ASN A 197 -7.91 -41.30 38.11
C ASN A 197 -9.22 -40.77 38.70
N GLY A 198 -10.22 -41.64 38.74
CA GLY A 198 -11.49 -41.35 39.40
C GLY A 198 -11.31 -41.06 40.88
N ARG A 199 -11.80 -39.90 41.32
CA ARG A 199 -12.24 -39.70 42.71
C ARG A 199 -13.74 -40.00 42.78
N PRO A 200 -14.20 -40.88 43.68
CA PRO A 200 -15.61 -41.14 43.84
C PRO A 200 -16.27 -39.94 44.55
N ASN A 201 -17.44 -39.54 44.06
CA ASN A 201 -18.39 -38.60 44.68
C ASN A 201 -18.35 -37.12 44.24
N THR A 202 -18.45 -36.84 42.94
CA THR A 202 -18.96 -35.53 42.46
C THR A 202 -20.30 -35.76 41.76
N PRO A 203 -21.42 -35.14 42.20
CA PRO A 203 -22.71 -35.30 41.52
C PRO A 203 -22.67 -34.66 40.14
N LEU A 204 -23.09 -35.42 39.11
CA LEU A 204 -23.29 -34.91 37.76
C LEU A 204 -24.49 -33.95 37.73
N PRO A 205 -24.42 -32.80 37.04
CA PRO A 205 -25.59 -31.97 36.79
C PRO A 205 -26.55 -32.68 35.82
N PRO A 206 -27.88 -32.52 35.98
CA PRO A 206 -28.86 -33.17 35.12
C PRO A 206 -28.78 -32.66 33.68
N GLU A 207 -28.87 -33.59 32.74
CA GLU A 207 -28.94 -33.36 31.30
C GLU A 207 -30.11 -32.43 30.96
N THR A 208 -29.84 -31.19 30.57
CA THR A 208 -30.87 -30.32 30.00
C THR A 208 -31.10 -30.68 28.55
N SER A 209 -32.27 -31.26 28.33
CA SER A 209 -32.92 -31.55 27.07
C SER A 209 -32.66 -30.50 25.97
N SER A 210 -32.30 -31.01 24.79
CA SER A 210 -32.35 -30.33 23.50
C SER A 210 -33.68 -29.59 23.30
N MET A 211 -33.63 -28.26 23.30
CA MET A 211 -34.73 -27.42 22.82
C MET A 211 -34.53 -27.14 21.32
N PRO A 212 -35.57 -27.31 20.48
CA PRO A 212 -35.47 -27.05 19.05
C PRO A 212 -35.47 -25.54 18.76
N LEU A 213 -34.57 -25.11 17.87
CA LEU A 213 -34.54 -23.76 17.30
C LEU A 213 -35.81 -23.51 16.47
N VAL A 214 -36.61 -22.53 16.89
CA VAL A 214 -37.72 -21.98 16.09
C VAL A 214 -37.17 -20.82 15.25
N PRO A 215 -37.43 -20.75 13.94
CA PRO A 215 -37.01 -19.61 13.11
C PRO A 215 -38.05 -18.49 13.21
N VAL A 216 -37.61 -17.26 13.46
CA VAL A 216 -38.48 -16.07 13.38
C VAL A 216 -37.95 -15.13 12.32
N SER A 217 -38.68 -15.07 11.21
CA SER A 217 -38.51 -14.11 10.12
C SER A 217 -39.04 -12.72 10.50
N ASN A 218 -38.34 -11.68 10.03
CA ASN A 218 -38.77 -10.32 9.69
C ASN A 218 -39.91 -9.66 10.49
N ALA A 219 -39.57 -8.65 11.32
CA ALA A 219 -40.31 -7.39 11.43
C ALA A 219 -39.51 -6.34 12.23
N LEU A 220 -39.14 -5.22 11.60
CA LEU A 220 -38.91 -3.94 12.28
C LEU A 220 -40.23 -3.52 12.95
N PRO A 221 -40.22 -2.90 14.15
CA PRO A 221 -39.98 -1.45 14.21
C PRO A 221 -39.22 -0.94 15.45
N THR A 222 -38.50 0.17 15.24
CA THR A 222 -38.18 1.26 16.19
C THR A 222 -38.38 1.01 17.69
N MET A 223 -37.28 0.89 18.43
CA MET A 223 -37.25 1.35 19.83
C MET A 223 -35.84 1.77 20.23
N PHE A 224 -35.69 3.07 20.49
CA PHE A 224 -34.54 3.69 21.13
C PHE A 224 -34.44 3.18 22.57
N VAL A 225 -33.29 2.64 22.98
CA VAL A 225 -33.04 2.23 24.37
C VAL A 225 -32.07 3.24 24.99
N PRO A 226 -32.50 4.12 25.92
CA PRO A 226 -31.57 5.04 26.57
C PRO A 226 -30.76 4.31 27.64
N PHE A 227 -29.43 4.45 27.55
CA PHE A 227 -28.49 4.07 28.60
C PHE A 227 -28.84 4.78 29.92
N SER A 228 -29.28 4.03 30.93
CA SER A 228 -29.40 4.51 32.31
C SER A 228 -28.12 4.19 33.09
N GLY A 229 -27.02 4.81 32.67
CA GLY A 229 -25.77 4.77 33.43
C GLY A 229 -25.82 5.78 34.58
N ARG A 230 -26.00 5.32 35.83
CA ARG A 230 -25.75 6.12 37.03
C ARG A 230 -24.24 6.40 37.13
N GLY A 231 -23.80 7.56 36.67
CA GLY A 231 -22.45 8.06 36.91
C GLY A 231 -22.25 8.41 38.38
N TYR A 232 -21.26 7.78 39.03
CA TYR A 232 -20.77 8.21 40.34
C TYR A 232 -19.79 9.37 40.14
N ARG A 233 -20.06 10.50 40.79
CA ARG A 233 -19.21 11.70 40.77
C ARG A 233 -18.12 11.54 41.85
N MET A 234 -16.86 11.35 41.43
CA MET A 234 -15.70 11.41 42.32
C MET A 234 -15.41 12.87 42.71
N SER A 235 -16.05 13.38 43.77
CA SER A 235 -15.63 14.67 44.35
C SER A 235 -15.65 14.77 45.89
N ASP A 236 -16.11 13.76 46.64
CA ASP A 236 -16.23 13.89 48.10
C ASP A 236 -15.30 12.97 48.90
N TYR A 237 -14.03 12.89 48.49
CA TYR A 237 -12.96 12.37 49.35
C TYR A 237 -11.86 13.43 49.52
N ARG A 238 -12.10 14.41 50.41
CA ARG A 238 -11.01 15.14 51.09
C ARG A 238 -11.52 15.86 52.36
N LYS A 239 -10.94 15.44 53.49
CA LYS A 239 -10.78 16.12 54.80
C LYS A 239 -12.07 16.29 55.64
N ASN A 240 -12.14 15.93 56.92
CA ASN A 240 -11.18 15.60 57.98
C ASN A 240 -11.69 14.41 58.79
#